data_AF-A0A3B9AG46-F1
#
_entry.id   AF-A0A3B9AG46-F1
#
_cell.length_a   1.000
_cell.length_b   1.000
_cell.length_c   1.000
_cell.angle_alpha   90.00
_cell.angle_beta   90.00
_cell.angle_gamma   90.00
#
_symmetry.space_group_name_H-M   'P 1'
#
loop_
_entity.id
_entity.type
_entity.pdbx_description
1 polymer ?
#
loop_
_entity_poly.entity_id
_entity_poly.type
_entity_poly.pdbx_seq_one_letter_code
_entity_poly.pdbx_strand_id
1 'polypeptide(L)'
;EDEDEDEDGDHVEDEALEVEADFTVEEYESFVSNLYDAAFNRDPDQQGLGHWVSQLAQNKLDLSDIAEAFMHSEEFADIYGHDLPDDEFIDALYHNVLGRESDEAGYNFWLGQLVSGIARYEVLEFFANSLENTGGETEGDVEITGVIDSGETIL
;
A
#
# COMPACT_ATOMS: atom_id res chain seq x y z
N GLU A 1 -50.09 -48.37 -3.33
CA GLU A 1 -48.93 -49.13 -3.77
C GLU A 1 -48.55 -48.55 -5.11
N ASP A 2 -47.57 -47.68 -5.29
CA ASP A 2 -46.46 -47.15 -4.45
C ASP A 2 -46.12 -45.77 -5.08
N GLU A 3 -46.11 -44.65 -4.35
CA GLU A 3 -44.92 -44.00 -3.75
C GLU A 3 -43.65 -44.14 -4.61
N ASP A 4 -43.32 -43.08 -5.37
CA ASP A 4 -41.93 -42.74 -5.73
C ASP A 4 -41.84 -41.20 -5.74
N GLU A 5 -41.37 -40.69 -4.61
CA GLU A 5 -40.89 -39.33 -4.40
C GLU A 5 -39.52 -39.23 -5.07
N ASP A 6 -39.44 -38.60 -6.24
CA ASP A 6 -38.15 -38.15 -6.78
C ASP A 6 -37.79 -36.81 -6.11
N GLU A 7 -37.44 -36.91 -4.83
CA GLU A 7 -36.63 -35.93 -4.11
C GLU A 7 -35.17 -36.31 -4.40
N ASP A 8 -34.57 -35.73 -5.44
CA ASP A 8 -33.13 -35.84 -5.62
C ASP A 8 -32.54 -34.56 -6.19
N GLY A 9 -31.88 -33.85 -5.28
CA GLY A 9 -30.73 -33.02 -5.60
C GLY A 9 -31.08 -31.59 -5.93
N ASP A 10 -31.35 -30.82 -4.88
CA ASP A 10 -30.83 -29.47 -4.71
C ASP A 10 -29.43 -29.40 -5.34
N HIS A 11 -29.37 -28.99 -6.61
CA HIS A 11 -28.15 -28.51 -7.21
C HIS A 11 -27.93 -27.17 -6.51
N VAL A 12 -27.35 -27.23 -5.32
CA VAL A 12 -26.50 -26.14 -4.85
C VAL A 12 -25.48 -25.99 -5.97
N GLU A 13 -25.79 -25.08 -6.89
CA GLU A 13 -24.76 -24.39 -7.63
C GLU A 13 -23.82 -23.95 -6.53
N ASP A 14 -22.66 -24.59 -6.50
CA ASP A 14 -21.51 -24.19 -5.71
C ASP A 14 -21.21 -22.78 -6.23
N GLU A 15 -21.95 -21.79 -5.71
CA GLU A 15 -21.60 -20.38 -5.69
C GLU A 15 -20.36 -20.34 -4.80
N ALA A 16 -19.27 -20.89 -5.34
CA ALA A 16 -17.93 -20.51 -4.99
C ALA A 16 -17.97 -19.00 -5.09
N LEU A 17 -18.04 -18.37 -3.93
CA LEU A 17 -18.02 -16.94 -3.74
C LEU A 17 -16.70 -16.52 -4.40
N GLU A 18 -16.76 -16.12 -5.68
CA GLU A 18 -15.64 -15.52 -6.37
C GLU A 18 -15.36 -14.27 -5.55
N VAL A 19 -14.35 -14.38 -4.68
CA VAL A 19 -13.79 -13.23 -4.01
C VAL A 19 -13.14 -12.44 -5.14
N GLU A 20 -13.92 -11.53 -5.72
CA GLU A 20 -13.45 -10.56 -6.69
C GLU A 20 -12.24 -9.89 -6.03
N ALA A 21 -11.05 -10.19 -6.54
CA ALA A 21 -9.83 -9.59 -6.01
C ALA A 21 -9.96 -8.06 -6.17
N ASP A 22 -9.61 -7.32 -5.12
CA ASP A 22 -9.72 -5.86 -5.09
C ASP A 22 -8.86 -5.21 -6.20
N PHE A 23 -7.76 -5.88 -6.56
CA PHE A 23 -6.86 -5.52 -7.65
C PHE A 23 -6.45 -6.73 -8.48
N THR A 24 -6.06 -6.48 -9.72
CA THR A 24 -5.45 -7.49 -10.59
C THR A 24 -4.04 -7.87 -10.14
N VAL A 25 -3.54 -9.02 -10.59
CA VAL A 25 -2.15 -9.45 -10.33
C VAL A 25 -1.15 -8.44 -10.87
N GLU A 26 -1.39 -7.88 -12.06
CA GLU A 26 -0.51 -6.87 -12.69
C GLU A 26 -0.46 -5.58 -11.85
N GLU A 27 -1.57 -5.18 -11.23
CA GLU A 27 -1.61 -4.05 -10.31
C GLU A 27 -0.83 -4.33 -9.03
N TYR A 28 -1.00 -5.52 -8.43
CA TYR A 28 -0.19 -5.92 -7.27
C TYR A 28 1.31 -5.99 -7.59
N GLU A 29 1.67 -6.49 -8.78
CA GLU A 29 3.06 -6.49 -9.24
C GLU A 29 3.62 -5.07 -9.32
N SER A 30 2.84 -4.12 -9.84
CA SER A 30 3.21 -2.70 -9.88
C SER A 30 3.38 -2.11 -8.49
N PHE A 31 2.41 -2.30 -7.59
CA PHE A 31 2.47 -1.74 -6.24
C PHE A 31 3.63 -2.27 -5.42
N VAL A 32 3.90 -3.58 -5.51
CA VAL A 32 5.04 -4.20 -4.83
C VAL A 32 6.34 -3.68 -5.46
N SER A 33 6.43 -3.57 -6.79
CA SER A 33 7.64 -3.05 -7.45
C SER A 33 7.95 -1.62 -7.03
N ASN A 34 6.94 -0.75 -6.93
CA ASN A 34 7.09 0.61 -6.43
C ASN A 34 7.57 0.64 -4.98
N LEU A 35 7.07 -0.26 -4.12
CA LEU A 35 7.55 -0.38 -2.74
C LEU A 35 9.01 -0.83 -2.68
N TYR A 36 9.44 -1.74 -3.55
CA TYR A 36 10.85 -2.13 -3.64
C TYR A 36 11.74 -0.96 -4.07
N ASP A 37 11.31 -0.19 -5.07
CA ASP A 37 12.06 0.98 -5.52
C ASP A 37 12.14 2.04 -4.41
N ALA A 38 11.02 2.36 -3.78
CA ALA A 38 10.97 3.34 -2.69
C ALA A 38 11.79 2.91 -1.46
N ALA A 39 11.69 1.64 -1.05
CA ALA A 39 12.37 1.15 0.15
C ALA A 39 13.85 0.83 -0.09
N PHE A 40 14.18 0.32 -1.28
CA PHE A 40 15.48 -0.31 -1.55
C PHE A 40 16.23 0.26 -2.77
N ASN A 41 15.64 1.21 -3.51
CA ASN A 41 16.21 1.81 -4.72
C ASN A 41 16.66 0.74 -5.75
N ARG A 42 15.81 -0.28 -5.93
CA ARG A 42 16.00 -1.38 -6.88
C ARG A 42 14.70 -2.07 -7.22
N ASP A 43 14.70 -2.75 -8.37
CA ASP A 43 13.64 -3.70 -8.73
C ASP A 43 13.63 -4.95 -7.80
N PRO A 44 12.45 -5.56 -7.60
CA PRO A 44 12.36 -6.86 -6.96
C PRO A 44 12.95 -7.96 -7.85
N ASP A 45 13.49 -9.01 -7.22
CA ASP A 45 13.70 -10.26 -7.93
C ASP A 45 12.37 -11.02 -8.10
N GLN A 46 12.33 -11.94 -9.07
CA GLN A 46 11.11 -12.67 -9.42
C GLN A 46 10.52 -13.47 -8.25
N GLN A 47 11.36 -14.02 -7.36
CA GLN A 47 10.90 -14.80 -6.22
C GLN A 47 10.31 -13.88 -5.14
N GLY A 48 10.99 -12.76 -4.85
CA GLY A 48 10.50 -11.73 -3.94
C GLY A 48 9.16 -11.16 -4.40
N LEU A 49 9.05 -10.74 -5.66
CA LEU A 49 7.81 -10.20 -6.23
C LEU A 49 6.66 -11.21 -6.13
N GLY A 50 6.89 -12.44 -6.60
CA GLY A 50 5.87 -13.49 -6.58
C GLY A 50 5.42 -13.88 -5.17
N HIS A 51 6.31 -13.81 -4.18
CA HIS A 51 5.96 -14.04 -2.78
C HIS A 51 4.93 -13.02 -2.28
N TRP A 52 5.22 -11.73 -2.43
CA TRP A 52 4.35 -10.66 -1.93
C TRP A 52 3.03 -10.60 -2.67
N VAL A 53 3.05 -10.68 -4.00
CA VAL A 53 1.84 -10.69 -4.83
C VAL A 53 0.92 -11.87 -4.45
N SER A 54 1.50 -13.04 -4.18
CA SER A 54 0.71 -14.19 -3.73
C SER A 54 0.06 -13.96 -2.36
N GLN A 55 0.71 -13.24 -1.45
CA GLN A 55 0.17 -12.93 -0.13
C GLN A 55 -0.98 -11.91 -0.22
N LEU A 56 -0.84 -10.88 -1.07
CA LEU A 56 -1.87 -9.89 -1.39
C LEU A 56 -3.09 -10.56 -2.05
N ALA A 57 -2.88 -11.37 -3.09
CA ALA A 57 -3.95 -12.05 -3.80
C ALA A 57 -4.74 -13.06 -2.93
N GLN A 58 -4.14 -13.53 -1.83
CA GLN A 58 -4.79 -14.41 -0.86
C GLN A 58 -5.39 -13.65 0.33
N ASN A 59 -5.36 -12.32 0.33
CA ASN A 59 -5.78 -11.45 1.44
C ASN A 59 -5.12 -11.84 2.77
N LYS A 60 -3.85 -12.27 2.73
CA LYS A 60 -3.08 -12.65 3.93
C LYS A 60 -2.33 -11.49 4.56
N LEU A 61 -1.98 -10.51 3.71
CA LEU A 61 -1.32 -9.26 4.03
C LEU A 61 -1.95 -8.19 3.16
N ASP A 62 -1.84 -6.93 3.58
CA ASP A 62 -2.06 -5.76 2.75
C ASP A 62 -0.72 -5.07 2.37
N LEU A 63 -0.79 -3.97 1.62
CA LEU A 63 0.41 -3.23 1.21
C LEU A 63 1.14 -2.58 2.40
N SER A 64 0.41 -2.16 3.43
CA SER A 64 0.98 -1.55 4.63
C SER A 64 1.78 -2.57 5.43
N ASP A 65 1.30 -3.81 5.55
CA ASP A 65 2.05 -4.92 6.16
C ASP A 65 3.40 -5.17 5.44
N ILE A 66 3.41 -5.07 4.10
CA ILE A 66 4.62 -5.27 3.30
C ILE A 66 5.59 -4.10 3.49
N ALA A 67 5.08 -2.86 3.47
CA ALA A 67 5.88 -1.67 3.75
C ALA A 67 6.50 -1.72 5.16
N GLU A 68 5.74 -2.18 6.16
CA GLU A 68 6.25 -2.38 7.52
C GLU A 68 7.37 -3.43 7.55
N ALA A 69 7.18 -4.56 6.86
CA ALA A 69 8.21 -5.59 6.74
C ALA A 69 9.50 -5.07 6.09
N PHE A 70 9.39 -4.21 5.07
CA PHE A 70 10.54 -3.60 4.42
C PHE A 70 11.26 -2.63 5.35
N MET A 71 10.53 -1.75 6.04
CA MET A 71 11.10 -0.80 7.00
C MET A 71 11.86 -1.49 8.15
N HIS A 72 11.44 -2.68 8.56
CA HIS A 72 12.11 -3.47 9.58
C HIS A 72 13.32 -4.27 9.08
N SER A 73 13.61 -4.24 7.77
CA SER A 73 14.76 -4.94 7.20
C SER A 73 16.07 -4.19 7.41
N GLU A 74 17.18 -4.94 7.45
CA GLU A 74 18.54 -4.35 7.47
C GLU A 74 18.81 -3.54 6.19
N GLU A 75 18.27 -3.97 5.05
CA GLU A 75 18.42 -3.29 3.76
C GLU A 75 17.83 -1.87 3.78
N PHE A 76 16.65 -1.70 4.39
CA PHE A 76 16.05 -0.38 4.55
C PHE A 76 16.93 0.52 5.45
N ALA A 77 17.42 -0.02 6.56
CA ALA A 77 18.27 0.71 7.48
C ALA A 77 19.63 1.09 6.86
N ASP A 78 20.16 0.29 5.92
CA ASP A 78 21.38 0.62 5.18
C ASP A 78 21.20 1.82 4.23
N ILE A 79 19.98 2.03 3.72
CA ILE A 79 19.65 3.09 2.76
C ILE A 79 19.20 4.37 3.47
N TYR A 80 18.24 4.24 4.39
CA TYR A 80 17.66 5.37 5.08
C TYR A 80 18.42 5.73 6.35
N GLY A 81 19.08 4.76 6.99
CA GLY A 81 19.79 4.89 8.26
C GLY A 81 19.00 4.29 9.45
N HIS A 82 19.70 4.09 10.56
CA HIS A 82 19.10 3.62 11.81
C HIS A 82 18.59 4.80 12.65
N ASP A 83 17.39 4.65 13.23
CA ASP A 83 16.80 5.57 14.21
C ASP A 83 16.65 7.03 13.71
N LEU A 84 16.30 7.23 12.43
CA LEU A 84 16.09 8.58 11.90
C LEU A 84 14.97 9.31 12.62
N PRO A 85 15.12 10.60 12.95
CA PRO A 85 14.01 11.43 13.39
C PRO A 85 12.99 11.64 12.25
N ASP A 86 11.75 11.98 12.60
CA ASP A 86 10.65 12.08 11.62
C ASP A 86 10.93 13.09 10.51
N ASP A 87 11.58 14.21 10.84
CA ASP A 87 11.97 15.24 9.88
C ASP A 87 12.95 14.71 8.82
N GLU A 88 14.05 14.08 9.26
CA GLU A 88 15.05 13.51 8.35
C GLU A 88 14.47 12.34 7.54
N PHE A 89 13.55 11.57 8.11
CA PHE A 89 12.85 10.49 7.41
C PHE A 89 12.03 11.03 6.23
N ILE A 90 11.29 12.13 6.41
CA ILE A 90 10.50 12.75 5.33
C ILE A 90 11.41 13.25 4.20
N ASP A 91 12.49 13.97 4.54
CA ASP A 91 13.43 14.45 3.52
C ASP A 91 14.08 13.28 2.76
N ALA A 92 14.43 12.20 3.46
CA ALA A 92 14.95 10.99 2.83
C ALA A 92 13.95 10.36 1.85
N LEU A 93 12.65 10.33 2.16
CA LEU A 93 11.63 9.84 1.23
C LEU A 93 11.52 10.71 -0.03
N TYR A 94 11.49 12.03 0.11
CA TYR A 94 11.47 12.93 -1.05
C TYR A 94 12.69 12.71 -1.97
N HIS A 95 13.87 12.53 -1.38
CA HIS A 95 15.08 12.30 -2.14
C HIS A 95 15.14 10.92 -2.79
N ASN A 96 14.87 9.86 -2.03
CA ASN A 96 15.07 8.48 -2.48
C ASN A 96 13.94 8.02 -3.40
N VAL A 97 12.69 8.45 -3.14
CA VAL A 97 11.52 8.03 -3.92
C VAL A 97 11.22 9.00 -5.06
N LEU A 98 11.19 10.30 -4.79
CA LEU A 98 10.76 11.30 -5.79
C LEU A 98 11.94 11.99 -6.51
N GLY A 99 13.18 11.73 -6.10
CA GLY A 99 14.37 12.31 -6.71
C GLY A 99 14.46 13.83 -6.59
N ARG A 100 13.77 14.43 -5.61
CA ARG A 100 13.67 15.90 -5.43
C ARG A 100 13.75 16.29 -3.96
N GLU A 101 14.00 17.58 -3.70
CA GLU A 101 13.85 18.14 -2.35
C GLU A 101 12.37 18.29 -1.99
N SER A 102 12.06 18.20 -0.70
CA SER A 102 10.73 18.48 -0.18
C SER A 102 10.40 19.98 -0.32
N ASP A 103 9.19 20.29 -0.75
CA ASP A 103 8.66 21.65 -0.63
C ASP A 103 8.09 21.86 0.77
N GLU A 104 8.15 23.10 1.29
CA GLU A 104 7.71 23.43 2.66
C GLU A 104 6.30 22.94 2.99
N ALA A 105 5.36 23.02 2.03
CA ALA A 105 3.99 22.57 2.24
C ALA A 105 3.89 21.04 2.38
N GLY A 106 4.57 20.29 1.50
CA GLY A 106 4.55 18.83 1.51
C GLY A 106 5.26 18.26 2.74
N TYR A 107 6.42 18.81 3.07
CA TYR A 107 7.15 18.47 4.30
C TYR A 107 6.27 18.66 5.55
N ASN A 108 5.65 19.83 5.71
CA ASN A 108 4.81 20.11 6.87
C ASN A 108 3.55 19.24 6.91
N PHE A 109 2.99 18.88 5.76
CA PHE A 109 1.87 17.95 5.68
C PHE A 109 2.25 16.58 6.25
N TRP A 110 3.32 15.97 5.75
CA TRP A 110 3.76 14.64 6.20
C TRP A 110 4.22 14.63 7.64
N LEU A 111 4.90 15.68 8.09
CA LEU A 111 5.26 15.83 9.50
C LEU A 111 4.01 15.92 10.39
N GLY A 112 2.98 16.63 9.93
CA GLY A 112 1.68 16.67 10.60
C GLY A 112 1.01 15.30 10.68
N GLN A 113 1.10 14.47 9.63
CA GLN A 113 0.59 13.10 9.62
C GLN A 113 1.30 12.24 10.67
N LEU A 114 2.64 12.26 10.70
CA LEU A 114 3.43 11.52 11.68
C LEU A 114 3.13 11.97 13.12
N VAL A 115 3.00 13.28 13.35
CA VAL A 115 2.61 13.83 14.67
C VAL A 115 1.19 13.42 15.07
N SER A 116 0.29 13.23 14.11
CA SER A 116 -1.08 12.76 14.36
C SER A 116 -1.17 11.26 14.65
N GLY A 117 -0.07 10.52 14.45
CA GLY A 117 0.06 9.10 14.78
C GLY A 117 -0.04 8.15 13.59
N ILE A 118 -0.03 8.66 12.36
CA ILE A 118 0.16 7.81 11.16
C ILE A 118 1.52 7.11 11.25
N ALA A 119 1.56 5.83 10.93
CA ALA A 119 2.79 5.07 10.99
C ALA A 119 3.70 5.40 9.79
N ARG A 120 5.01 5.32 10.01
CA ARG A 120 5.99 5.64 8.95
C ARG A 120 5.90 4.69 7.75
N TYR A 121 5.50 3.43 7.95
CA TYR A 121 5.35 2.49 6.85
C TYR A 121 4.16 2.84 5.94
N GLU A 122 3.09 3.42 6.50
CA GLU A 122 1.98 3.96 5.71
C GLU A 122 2.47 5.14 4.88
N VAL A 123 3.30 6.03 5.46
CA VAL A 123 3.90 7.14 4.71
C VAL A 123 4.79 6.62 3.56
N LEU A 124 5.64 5.63 3.81
CA LEU A 124 6.45 4.99 2.77
C LEU A 124 5.58 4.41 1.64
N GLU A 125 4.51 3.70 1.99
CA GLU A 125 3.56 3.15 1.03
C GLU A 125 2.89 4.25 0.20
N PHE A 126 2.43 5.33 0.83
CA PHE A 126 1.84 6.47 0.14
C PHE A 126 2.83 7.10 -0.84
N PHE A 127 4.09 7.30 -0.45
CA PHE A 127 5.10 7.81 -1.37
C PHE A 127 5.31 6.86 -2.56
N ALA A 128 5.50 5.57 -2.28
CA ALA A 128 5.74 4.55 -3.29
C ALA A 128 4.61 4.47 -4.33
N ASN A 129 3.35 4.47 -3.89
CA ASN A 129 2.20 4.28 -4.78
C ASN A 129 1.48 5.59 -5.13
N SER A 130 2.07 6.74 -4.80
CA SER A 130 1.52 8.04 -5.17
C SER A 130 1.49 8.23 -6.69
N LEU A 131 0.55 9.07 -7.14
CA LEU A 131 0.51 9.56 -8.52
C LEU A 131 1.81 10.28 -8.91
N GLU A 132 2.48 10.92 -7.95
CA GLU A 132 3.77 11.59 -8.13
C GLU A 132 4.91 10.61 -8.46
N ASN A 133 4.91 9.40 -7.88
CA ASN A 133 5.91 8.38 -8.19
C ASN A 133 5.62 7.62 -9.50
N THR A 134 4.34 7.42 -9.81
CA THR A 134 3.91 6.64 -11.00
C THR A 134 3.89 7.45 -12.31
N GLY A 135 4.42 8.68 -12.30
CA GLY A 135 4.58 9.52 -13.50
C GLY A 135 3.29 10.17 -14.01
N GLY A 136 2.25 10.25 -13.18
CA GLY A 136 1.05 11.04 -13.50
C GLY A 136 1.42 12.52 -13.54
N GLU A 137 1.29 13.14 -14.71
CA GLU A 137 1.53 14.57 -14.89
C GLU A 137 0.75 15.36 -13.82
N THR A 138 1.45 16.15 -13.01
CA THR A 138 0.82 17.06 -12.04
C THR A 138 0.12 18.19 -12.80
N GLU A 139 -1.07 17.91 -13.36
CA GLU A 139 -2.00 18.97 -13.72
C GLU A 139 -2.72 19.41 -12.45
N GLY A 140 -2.16 20.46 -11.84
CA GLY A 140 -2.78 21.43 -10.93
C GLY A 140 -3.97 21.00 -10.08
N ASP A 141 -3.81 21.18 -8.76
CA ASP A 141 -4.85 21.15 -7.74
C ASP A 141 -5.32 19.75 -7.33
N VAL A 142 -4.56 19.11 -6.45
CA VAL A 142 -5.10 18.02 -5.62
C VAL A 142 -5.76 18.65 -4.41
N GLU A 143 -7.05 18.96 -4.51
CA GLU A 143 -7.90 19.06 -3.33
C GLU A 143 -8.00 17.66 -2.73
N ILE A 144 -7.23 17.39 -1.67
CA ILE A 144 -7.41 16.20 -0.82
C ILE A 144 -8.78 16.36 -0.12
N THR A 145 -9.84 16.02 -0.83
CA THR A 145 -11.20 15.88 -0.30
C THR A 145 -11.65 14.45 -0.52
N GLY A 146 -11.01 13.53 0.21
CA GLY A 146 -11.36 12.12 0.25
C GLY A 146 -11.61 11.67 1.69
N VAL A 147 -12.77 12.05 2.22
CA VAL A 147 -13.55 11.35 3.27
C VAL A 147 -12.77 10.48 4.27
N ILE A 148 -12.34 11.08 5.38
CA ILE A 148 -12.37 10.40 6.68
C ILE A 148 -13.78 10.62 7.25
N ASP A 149 -14.66 9.64 7.05
CA ASP A 149 -15.88 9.48 7.84
C ASP A 149 -15.47 9.07 9.26
N SER A 150 -14.96 10.03 10.03
CA SER A 150 -14.88 9.90 11.48
C SER A 150 -16.17 10.46 12.04
N GLY A 151 -17.12 9.56 12.28
CA GLY A 151 -18.32 9.84 13.06
C GLY A 151 -18.02 10.50 14.40
N GLU A 152 -19.01 11.26 14.85
CA GLU A 152 -19.19 11.93 16.16
C GLU A 152 -18.70 13.39 16.35
N THR A 153 -19.62 14.29 15.95
CA THR A 153 -20.33 15.31 16.78
C THR A 153 -19.55 16.18 17.76
N ILE A 154 -19.63 17.51 17.61
CA ILE A 154 -19.81 18.43 18.76
C ILE A 154 -20.74 19.62 18.39
N LEU A 155 -21.90 19.65 19.08
CA LEU A 155 -22.83 20.73 19.48
C LEU A 155 -23.31 21.80 18.48
#